data_AF-A0A955RG44-F1
#
_entry.id   AF-A0A955RG44-F1
#
_cell.length_a   1.000
_cell.length_b   1.000
_cell.length_c   1.000
_cell.angle_alpha   90.00
_cell.angle_beta   90.00
_cell.angle_gamma   90.00
#
_symmetry.space_group_name_H-M   'P 1'
#
loop_
_entity.id
_entity.type
_entity.pdbx_description
1 polymer ?
#
loop_
_entity_poly.entity_id
_entity_poly.type
_entity_poly.pdbx_seq_one_letter_code
_entity_poly.pdbx_strand_id
1 'polypeptide(L)'
;MLLWLAACGDPPPPEPVPVDPVPQEVTGLGWITELAWHPDRYATLTGDDQQKAGWEAFRAHDLLGAWGAFPDGVGRARTAWEMGVIHDDLARLSADVNEQLWTTWSTKGGMPPEGALIAALSASCAKREAATSWAPKVAAGPDRALAEAIMRGRRPEDVSSNGPFGRRMGLHRSAVNARDPSLLTEVATTPVTTRTETVDKKPVELAFWDPCLHRALADAWFERSSAMVSRGPGWKAVGAMATEDNGLAGTLFSAWLTSEDVHSELAVLQRPGELGAKSPTARKLGVGGGAFPSDEADHGKEEVSVLDAGLNAWDARIAQEAPPEGAALVRELGAIARFRQEWLIARARVALADDQPHVAEILLEQAREEGAEGQDPALDAVLADAMIRTGQIREAMEALSGLEAAFPEILGTRQTLAALAVLQGVDLTEGEAEEP
;
A
#
# COMPACT_ATOMS: atom_id res chain seq x y z
N MET A 1 -31.46 -77.10 34.05
CA MET A 1 -30.16 -76.51 34.43
C MET A 1 -29.39 -76.28 33.14
N LEU A 2 -29.54 -75.10 32.54
CA LEU A 2 -28.95 -74.72 31.26
C LEU A 2 -28.04 -73.52 31.52
N LEU A 3 -26.72 -73.73 31.40
CA LEU A 3 -25.71 -72.69 31.45
C LEU A 3 -25.86 -71.80 30.21
N TRP A 4 -26.02 -70.49 30.43
CA TRP A 4 -25.79 -69.46 29.43
C TRP A 4 -24.32 -69.04 29.50
N LEU A 5 -23.56 -69.29 28.43
CA LEU A 5 -22.24 -68.70 28.18
C LEU A 5 -22.46 -67.40 27.41
N ALA A 6 -22.19 -66.26 28.05
CA ALA A 6 -22.12 -64.97 27.39
C ALA A 6 -20.75 -64.84 26.71
N ALA A 7 -20.74 -64.77 25.38
CA ALA A 7 -19.58 -64.36 24.61
C ALA A 7 -19.55 -62.82 24.56
N CYS A 8 -18.51 -62.21 25.14
CA CYS A 8 -18.18 -60.81 24.89
C CYS A 8 -17.60 -60.71 23.47
N GLY A 9 -18.39 -60.22 22.52
CA GLY A 9 -17.89 -59.78 21.21
C GLY A 9 -17.49 -58.31 21.30
N ASP A 10 -16.28 -57.99 20.85
CA ASP A 10 -15.86 -56.60 20.67
C ASP A 10 -16.82 -55.88 19.70
N PRO A 11 -17.13 -54.60 19.93
CA PRO A 11 -17.94 -53.83 19.00
C PRO A 11 -17.22 -53.76 17.65
N PRO A 12 -17.94 -53.89 16.52
CA PRO A 12 -17.33 -53.75 15.21
C PRO A 12 -16.68 -52.36 15.09
N PRO A 13 -15.51 -52.25 14.42
CA PRO A 13 -14.89 -50.95 14.19
C PRO A 13 -15.89 -50.03 13.48
N PRO A 14 -15.93 -48.73 13.86
CA PRO A 14 -16.83 -47.79 13.21
C PRO A 14 -16.56 -47.81 11.70
N GLU A 15 -17.63 -47.93 10.91
CA GLU A 15 -17.54 -47.79 9.46
C GLU A 15 -16.89 -46.42 9.15
N PRO A 16 -15.89 -46.37 8.26
CA PRO A 16 -15.31 -45.09 7.86
C PRO A 16 -16.44 -44.23 7.30
N VAL A 17 -16.68 -43.09 7.96
CA VAL A 17 -17.58 -42.06 7.43
C VAL A 17 -17.10 -41.77 6.00
N PRO A 18 -17.96 -41.85 4.98
CA PRO A 18 -17.59 -41.42 3.64
C PRO A 18 -17.16 -39.96 3.76
N VAL A 19 -15.87 -39.72 3.61
CA VAL A 19 -15.35 -38.37 3.40
C VAL A 19 -15.90 -37.99 2.03
N ASP A 20 -16.79 -36.99 1.99
CA ASP A 20 -17.23 -36.41 0.72
C ASP A 20 -15.99 -36.16 -0.13
N PRO A 21 -15.98 -36.54 -1.42
CA PRO A 21 -14.83 -36.27 -2.27
C PRO A 21 -14.53 -34.78 -2.22
N VAL A 22 -13.35 -34.44 -1.72
CA VAL A 22 -12.77 -33.09 -1.83
C VAL A 22 -12.87 -32.70 -3.30
N PRO A 23 -13.43 -31.52 -3.65
CA PRO A 23 -13.57 -31.12 -5.04
C PRO A 23 -12.22 -31.21 -5.75
N GLN A 24 -12.11 -32.13 -6.72
CA GLN A 24 -11.00 -32.22 -7.65
C GLN A 24 -11.06 -31.02 -8.60
N GLU A 25 -10.35 -29.94 -8.29
CA GLU A 25 -9.87 -28.93 -9.24
C GLU A 25 -8.78 -28.09 -8.53
N VAL A 26 -7.56 -28.63 -8.44
CA VAL A 26 -6.38 -27.91 -7.90
C VAL A 26 -5.75 -27.00 -8.98
N THR A 27 -6.32 -26.99 -10.19
CA THR A 27 -6.12 -25.90 -11.16
C THR A 27 -6.79 -24.63 -10.64
N GLY A 28 -6.03 -23.57 -10.34
CA GLY A 28 -6.60 -22.23 -10.18
C GLY A 28 -6.65 -21.62 -8.77
N LEU A 29 -5.62 -21.84 -7.94
CA LEU A 29 -5.31 -20.92 -6.83
C LEU A 29 -4.16 -19.95 -7.16
N GLY A 30 -3.78 -19.83 -8.43
CA GLY A 30 -2.85 -18.80 -8.90
C GLY A 30 -1.37 -19.12 -8.77
N TRP A 31 -0.56 -18.07 -8.69
CA TRP A 31 0.90 -18.15 -8.88
C TRP A 31 1.63 -19.06 -7.87
N ILE A 32 1.13 -19.22 -6.64
CA ILE A 32 1.71 -20.15 -5.66
C ILE A 32 1.53 -21.61 -6.12
N THR A 33 0.35 -21.97 -6.62
CA THR A 33 0.12 -23.29 -7.23
C THR A 33 0.97 -23.47 -8.48
N GLU A 34 1.17 -22.41 -9.27
CA GLU A 34 2.06 -22.47 -10.44
C GLU A 34 3.50 -22.79 -10.04
N LEU A 35 4.04 -22.16 -8.99
CA LEU A 35 5.37 -22.48 -8.44
C LEU A 35 5.47 -23.93 -7.94
N ALA A 36 4.44 -24.40 -7.22
CA ALA A 36 4.45 -25.74 -6.62
C ALA A 36 4.39 -26.87 -7.66
N TRP A 37 3.60 -26.73 -8.74
CA TRP A 37 3.44 -27.79 -9.74
C TRP A 37 4.32 -27.60 -10.99
N HIS A 38 4.80 -26.39 -11.25
CA HIS A 38 5.64 -26.06 -12.40
C HIS A 38 6.88 -25.23 -11.99
N PRO A 39 7.76 -25.75 -11.13
CA PRO A 39 8.94 -25.03 -10.66
C PRO A 39 9.92 -24.64 -11.79
N ASP A 40 9.87 -25.35 -12.92
CA ASP A 40 10.61 -25.02 -14.15
C ASP A 40 10.24 -23.66 -14.75
N ARG A 41 9.00 -23.18 -14.52
CA ARG A 41 8.57 -21.85 -14.97
C ARG A 41 9.27 -20.74 -14.20
N TYR A 42 9.50 -20.93 -12.90
CA TYR A 42 10.30 -19.99 -12.09
C TYR A 42 11.77 -20.01 -12.52
N ALA A 43 12.33 -21.20 -12.76
CA ALA A 43 13.70 -21.32 -13.29
C ALA A 43 13.86 -20.65 -14.66
N THR A 44 12.84 -20.71 -15.52
CA THR A 44 12.81 -20.00 -16.81
C THR A 44 12.72 -18.49 -16.60
N LEU A 45 11.88 -18.03 -15.68
CA LEU A 45 11.70 -16.62 -15.34
C LEU A 45 12.98 -15.99 -14.75
N THR A 46 13.77 -16.77 -14.03
CA THR A 46 15.03 -16.37 -13.37
C THR A 46 16.27 -16.90 -14.10
N GLY A 47 16.14 -17.26 -15.39
CA GLY A 47 17.14 -18.05 -16.12
C GLY A 47 18.47 -17.36 -16.39
N ASP A 48 18.58 -16.05 -16.14
CA ASP A 48 19.85 -15.31 -16.15
C ASP A 48 20.08 -14.59 -14.81
N ASP A 49 21.34 -14.30 -14.50
CA ASP A 49 21.77 -13.72 -13.22
C ASP A 49 21.11 -12.35 -12.95
N GLN A 50 20.77 -11.59 -14.00
CA GLN A 50 20.20 -10.26 -13.88
C GLN A 50 18.70 -10.33 -13.52
N GLN A 51 17.93 -11.19 -14.19
CA GLN A 51 16.54 -11.47 -13.87
C GLN A 51 16.40 -12.05 -12.47
N LYS A 52 17.29 -13.00 -12.12
CA LYS A 52 17.34 -13.58 -10.78
C LYS A 52 17.54 -12.51 -9.72
N ALA A 53 18.55 -11.65 -9.88
CA ALA A 53 18.80 -10.54 -8.96
C ALA A 53 17.60 -9.59 -8.84
N GLY A 54 16.90 -9.32 -9.95
CA GLY A 54 15.69 -8.49 -9.95
C GLY A 54 14.54 -9.11 -9.14
N TRP A 55 14.25 -10.40 -9.34
CA TRP A 55 13.20 -11.08 -8.58
C TRP A 55 13.55 -11.29 -7.12
N GLU A 56 14.83 -11.53 -6.80
CA GLU A 56 15.31 -11.60 -5.41
C GLU A 56 15.17 -10.26 -4.69
N ALA A 57 15.57 -9.15 -5.33
CA ALA A 57 15.39 -7.80 -4.78
C ALA A 57 13.90 -7.47 -4.60
N PHE A 58 13.06 -7.79 -5.59
CA PHE A 58 11.62 -7.56 -5.52
C PHE A 58 10.95 -8.37 -4.38
N ARG A 59 11.34 -9.64 -4.21
CA ARG A 59 10.92 -10.51 -3.10
C ARG A 59 11.34 -9.96 -1.74
N ALA A 60 12.52 -9.34 -1.67
CA ALA A 60 13.04 -8.70 -0.46
C ALA A 60 12.50 -7.28 -0.23
N HIS A 61 11.56 -6.81 -1.06
CA HIS A 61 11.02 -5.45 -1.05
C HIS A 61 12.06 -4.33 -1.29
N ASP A 62 13.25 -4.68 -1.83
CA ASP A 62 14.23 -3.72 -2.33
C ASP A 62 13.82 -3.26 -3.74
N LEU A 63 12.83 -2.37 -3.80
CA LEU A 63 12.25 -1.91 -5.06
C LEU A 63 13.24 -1.09 -5.90
N LEU A 64 14.15 -0.34 -5.28
CA LEU A 64 15.18 0.39 -6.02
C LEU A 64 16.23 -0.57 -6.60
N GLY A 65 16.64 -1.59 -5.83
CA GLY A 65 17.49 -2.68 -6.31
C GLY A 65 16.84 -3.46 -7.44
N ALA A 66 15.57 -3.84 -7.30
CA ALA A 66 14.78 -4.51 -8.33
C ALA A 66 14.69 -3.67 -9.60
N TRP A 67 14.45 -2.35 -9.45
CA TRP A 67 14.37 -1.41 -10.57
C TRP A 67 15.68 -1.30 -11.35
N GLY A 68 16.82 -1.34 -10.65
CA GLY A 68 18.15 -1.32 -11.24
C GLY A 68 18.57 -2.64 -11.87
N ALA A 69 18.10 -3.76 -11.32
CA ALA A 69 18.40 -5.10 -11.79
C ALA A 69 17.55 -5.51 -12.99
N PHE A 70 16.22 -5.31 -12.96
CA PHE A 70 15.37 -5.78 -14.06
C PHE A 70 15.68 -5.07 -15.38
N PRO A 71 15.84 -5.82 -16.50
CA PRO A 71 15.78 -5.23 -17.82
C PRO A 71 14.36 -4.69 -18.11
N ASP A 72 14.22 -3.92 -19.18
CA ASP A 72 12.89 -3.48 -19.63
C ASP A 72 11.96 -4.68 -19.86
N GLY A 73 10.74 -4.63 -19.33
CA GLY A 73 9.77 -5.72 -19.39
C GLY A 73 8.85 -5.77 -18.18
N VAL A 74 8.20 -6.91 -17.97
CA VAL A 74 7.15 -7.11 -16.95
C VAL A 74 7.70 -6.92 -15.53
N GLY A 75 8.87 -7.48 -15.20
CA GLY A 75 9.49 -7.33 -13.87
C GLY A 75 9.72 -5.85 -13.53
N ARG A 76 10.31 -5.09 -14.45
CA ARG A 76 10.53 -3.65 -14.28
C ARG A 76 9.22 -2.86 -14.18
N ALA A 77 8.20 -3.25 -14.94
CA ALA A 77 6.88 -2.64 -14.88
C ALA A 77 6.15 -2.92 -13.56
N ARG A 78 6.31 -4.13 -12.99
CA ARG A 78 5.82 -4.49 -11.64
C ARG A 78 6.50 -3.64 -10.57
N THR A 79 7.83 -3.48 -10.63
CA THR A 79 8.56 -2.61 -9.71
C THR A 79 8.08 -1.16 -9.76
N ALA A 80 7.91 -0.58 -10.96
CA ALA A 80 7.34 0.77 -11.09
C ALA A 80 5.91 0.85 -10.53
N TRP A 81 5.11 -0.21 -10.67
CA TRP A 81 3.75 -0.24 -10.14
C TRP A 81 3.76 -0.22 -8.60
N GLU A 82 4.58 -1.05 -7.95
CA GLU A 82 4.70 -1.08 -6.48
C GLU A 82 5.20 0.28 -5.93
N MET A 83 6.20 0.88 -6.57
CA MET A 83 6.65 2.25 -6.24
C MET A 83 5.50 3.26 -6.34
N GLY A 84 4.66 3.13 -7.38
CA GLY A 84 3.46 3.96 -7.54
C GLY A 84 2.43 3.75 -6.43
N VAL A 85 2.24 2.51 -5.96
CA VAL A 85 1.31 2.18 -4.86
C VAL A 85 1.77 2.81 -3.55
N ILE A 86 3.05 2.66 -3.19
CA ILE A 86 3.62 3.28 -1.97
C ILE A 86 3.38 4.79 -1.97
N HIS A 87 3.63 5.45 -3.10
CA HIS A 87 3.39 6.88 -3.22
C HIS A 87 1.90 7.27 -3.22
N ASP A 88 0.99 6.42 -3.71
CA ASP A 88 -0.46 6.65 -3.56
C ASP A 88 -0.88 6.58 -2.08
N ASP A 89 -0.32 5.64 -1.31
CA ASP A 89 -0.55 5.53 0.13
C ASP A 89 0.03 6.74 0.88
N LEU A 90 1.27 7.15 0.59
CA LEU A 90 1.90 8.34 1.17
C LEU A 90 1.15 9.63 0.81
N ALA A 91 0.54 9.73 -0.38
CA ALA A 91 -0.27 10.89 -0.75
C ALA A 91 -1.54 11.00 0.11
N ARG A 92 -2.18 9.88 0.44
CA ARG A 92 -3.34 9.86 1.35
C ARG A 92 -2.95 10.20 2.78
N LEU A 93 -1.88 9.57 3.26
CA LEU A 93 -1.32 9.87 4.57
C LEU A 93 -1.03 11.37 4.70
N SER A 94 -0.34 11.95 3.71
CA SER A 94 -0.02 13.38 3.69
C SER A 94 -1.28 14.26 3.71
N ALA A 95 -2.34 13.86 3.01
CA ALA A 95 -3.62 14.56 3.05
C ALA A 95 -4.28 14.52 4.42
N ASP A 96 -4.31 13.35 5.05
CA ASP A 96 -4.94 13.16 6.35
C ASP A 96 -4.15 13.91 7.45
N VAL A 97 -2.80 13.86 7.41
CA VAL A 97 -1.92 14.65 8.28
C VAL A 97 -2.18 16.16 8.12
N ASN A 98 -2.21 16.65 6.88
CA ASN A 98 -2.42 18.07 6.61
C ASN A 98 -3.82 18.51 7.03
N GLU A 99 -4.85 17.71 6.78
CA GLU A 99 -6.21 18.02 7.18
C GLU A 99 -6.31 18.16 8.70
N GLN A 100 -5.75 17.21 9.46
CA GLN A 100 -5.71 17.30 10.91
C GLN A 100 -4.92 18.53 11.38
N LEU A 101 -3.71 18.74 10.85
CA LEU A 101 -2.83 19.86 11.20
C LEU A 101 -3.54 21.20 11.05
N TRP A 102 -4.08 21.47 9.86
CA TRP A 102 -4.66 22.78 9.56
C TRP A 102 -6.02 22.97 10.23
N THR A 103 -6.76 21.89 10.49
CA THR A 103 -7.99 21.95 11.32
C THR A 103 -7.67 22.31 12.76
N THR A 104 -6.66 21.66 13.37
CA THR A 104 -6.21 21.96 14.73
C THR A 104 -5.70 23.40 14.83
N TRP A 105 -4.88 23.84 13.87
CA TRP A 105 -4.35 25.21 13.85
C TRP A 105 -5.46 26.25 13.68
N SER A 106 -6.40 26.04 12.75
CA SER A 106 -7.54 26.92 12.55
C SER A 106 -8.40 27.03 13.82
N THR A 107 -8.53 25.96 14.59
CA THR A 107 -9.32 25.94 15.85
C THR A 107 -8.63 26.72 16.96
N LYS A 108 -7.29 26.65 17.03
CA LYS A 108 -6.49 27.40 18.02
C LYS A 108 -6.33 28.89 17.69
N GLY A 109 -6.63 29.29 16.45
CA GLY A 109 -6.43 30.63 15.94
C GLY A 109 -4.99 30.87 15.48
N GLY A 110 -4.79 31.81 14.54
CA GLY A 110 -3.45 32.15 14.05
C GLY A 110 -2.88 31.20 12.98
N MET A 111 -3.74 30.56 12.19
CA MET A 111 -3.30 29.75 11.03
C MET A 111 -2.52 30.63 10.02
N PRO A 112 -1.34 30.19 9.56
CA PRO A 112 -0.59 30.88 8.52
C PRO A 112 -1.42 31.03 7.22
N PRO A 113 -1.21 32.11 6.44
CA PRO A 113 -1.93 32.34 5.18
C PRO A 113 -1.85 31.18 4.18
N GLU A 114 -0.74 30.45 4.18
CA GLU A 114 -0.46 29.31 3.30
C GLU A 114 -1.24 28.05 3.71
N GLY A 115 -1.63 27.91 4.98
CA GLY A 115 -2.22 26.68 5.52
C GLY A 115 -3.49 26.24 4.79
N ALA A 116 -4.38 27.18 4.46
CA ALA A 116 -5.60 26.87 3.69
C ALA A 116 -5.30 26.35 2.28
N LEU A 117 -4.24 26.85 1.64
CA LEU A 117 -3.84 26.40 0.30
C LEU A 117 -3.24 25.00 0.36
N ILE A 118 -2.39 24.74 1.36
CA ILE A 118 -1.75 23.44 1.56
C ILE A 118 -2.82 22.37 1.85
N ALA A 119 -3.77 22.65 2.76
CA ALA A 119 -4.89 21.77 3.03
C ALA A 119 -5.73 21.50 1.77
N ALA A 120 -6.03 22.53 0.97
CA ALA A 120 -6.78 22.38 -0.28
C ALA A 120 -6.03 21.53 -1.32
N LEU A 121 -4.73 21.80 -1.52
CA LEU A 121 -3.89 21.06 -2.47
C LEU A 121 -3.74 19.60 -2.05
N SER A 122 -3.42 19.34 -0.78
CA SER A 122 -3.21 17.98 -0.26
C SER A 122 -4.48 17.14 -0.42
N ALA A 123 -5.62 17.69 0.01
CA ALA A 123 -6.92 17.05 -0.17
C ALA A 123 -7.27 16.85 -1.66
N SER A 124 -6.97 17.82 -2.54
CA SER A 124 -7.24 17.68 -3.98
C SER A 124 -6.38 16.58 -4.61
N CYS A 125 -5.11 16.50 -4.22
CA CYS A 125 -4.15 15.53 -4.74
C CYS A 125 -4.46 14.10 -4.24
N ALA A 126 -4.99 13.95 -3.03
CA ALA A 126 -5.54 12.69 -2.52
C ALA A 126 -7.01 12.42 -2.94
N LYS A 127 -7.61 13.26 -3.80
CA LYS A 127 -9.02 13.15 -4.26
C LYS A 127 -10.05 13.12 -3.12
N ARG A 128 -9.82 13.90 -2.06
CA ARG A 128 -10.72 14.06 -0.91
C ARG A 128 -11.71 15.20 -1.13
N GLU A 129 -12.93 15.04 -0.62
CA GLU A 129 -13.98 16.08 -0.68
C GLU A 129 -13.58 17.37 0.07
N ALA A 130 -12.75 17.24 1.10
CA ALA A 130 -12.21 18.33 1.90
C ALA A 130 -11.51 19.42 1.08
N ALA A 131 -11.04 19.11 -0.13
CA ALA A 131 -10.43 20.09 -1.02
C ALA A 131 -11.34 21.30 -1.29
N THR A 132 -12.64 21.05 -1.46
CA THR A 132 -13.65 22.08 -1.75
C THR A 132 -14.04 22.90 -0.53
N SER A 133 -13.77 22.43 0.69
CA SER A 133 -14.01 23.17 1.93
C SER A 133 -12.87 24.14 2.27
N TRP A 134 -11.64 23.80 1.87
CA TRP A 134 -10.45 24.60 2.10
C TRP A 134 -10.18 25.63 1.01
N ALA A 135 -10.39 25.29 -0.26
CA ALA A 135 -10.10 26.19 -1.39
C ALA A 135 -10.77 27.59 -1.31
N PRO A 136 -12.03 27.73 -0.84
CA PRO A 136 -12.65 29.04 -0.65
C PRO A 136 -11.95 29.91 0.41
N LYS A 137 -11.28 29.29 1.39
CA LYS A 137 -10.58 29.98 2.50
C LYS A 137 -9.20 30.51 2.10
N VAL A 138 -8.68 30.13 0.93
CA VAL A 138 -7.37 30.60 0.44
C VAL A 138 -7.42 32.09 0.15
N ALA A 139 -6.55 32.86 0.81
CA ALA A 139 -6.47 34.30 0.63
C ALA A 139 -6.10 34.71 -0.81
N ALA A 140 -6.39 35.97 -1.17
CA ALA A 140 -5.90 36.54 -2.42
C ALA A 140 -4.36 36.58 -2.42
N GLY A 141 -3.75 36.24 -3.55
CA GLY A 141 -2.29 36.14 -3.66
C GLY A 141 -1.85 35.47 -4.96
N PRO A 142 -0.53 35.28 -5.16
CA PRO A 142 0.01 34.73 -6.40
C PRO A 142 -0.49 33.32 -6.69
N ASP A 143 -0.71 32.48 -5.67
CA ASP A 143 -1.18 31.10 -5.81
C ASP A 143 -2.72 30.94 -5.73
N ARG A 144 -3.49 32.03 -5.70
CA ARG A 144 -4.97 31.97 -5.67
C ARG A 144 -5.55 31.20 -6.86
N ALA A 145 -4.89 31.24 -8.01
CA ALA A 145 -5.30 30.51 -9.20
C ALA A 145 -5.34 28.98 -9.00
N LEU A 146 -4.51 28.43 -8.10
CA LEU A 146 -4.54 26.99 -7.77
C LEU A 146 -5.82 26.63 -7.01
N ALA A 147 -6.19 27.43 -6.01
CA ALA A 147 -7.44 27.23 -5.27
C ALA A 147 -8.67 27.36 -6.19
N GLU A 148 -8.64 28.30 -7.13
CA GLU A 148 -9.69 28.40 -8.16
C GLU A 148 -9.75 27.19 -9.09
N ALA A 149 -8.61 26.57 -9.40
CA ALA A 149 -8.57 25.32 -10.15
C ALA A 149 -9.30 24.20 -9.41
N ILE A 150 -8.98 24.02 -8.12
CA ILE A 150 -9.58 23.01 -7.24
C ILE A 150 -11.09 23.20 -7.15
N MET A 151 -11.56 24.43 -6.91
CA MET A 151 -13.01 24.73 -6.87
C MET A 151 -13.73 24.43 -8.18
N ARG A 152 -13.03 24.44 -9.32
CA ARG A 152 -13.57 24.10 -10.64
C ARG A 152 -13.34 22.63 -11.03
N GLY A 153 -12.84 21.80 -10.11
CA GLY A 153 -12.52 20.39 -10.37
C GLY A 153 -11.38 20.20 -11.38
N ARG A 154 -10.49 21.18 -11.52
CA ARG A 154 -9.29 21.09 -12.36
C ARG A 154 -8.10 20.66 -11.53
N ARG A 155 -7.19 19.90 -12.13
CA ARG A 155 -5.96 19.47 -11.45
C ARG A 155 -5.03 20.68 -11.23
N PRO A 156 -4.41 20.82 -10.05
CA PRO A 156 -3.52 21.95 -9.75
C PRO A 156 -2.36 22.12 -10.73
N GLU A 157 -1.80 21.03 -11.25
CA GLU A 157 -0.69 21.01 -12.21
C GLU A 157 -1.04 21.55 -13.61
N ASP A 158 -2.33 21.65 -13.93
CA ASP A 158 -2.83 22.23 -15.18
C ASP A 158 -2.92 23.77 -15.13
N VAL A 159 -2.54 24.40 -14.01
CA VAL A 159 -2.62 25.85 -13.82
C VAL A 159 -1.23 26.45 -13.59
N SER A 160 -0.91 27.49 -14.36
CA SER A 160 0.29 28.29 -14.14
C SER A 160 0.04 29.34 -13.06
N SER A 161 0.91 29.38 -12.05
CA SER A 161 0.98 30.46 -11.07
C SER A 161 2.43 30.90 -10.86
N ASN A 162 2.62 32.20 -10.60
CA ASN A 162 3.93 32.78 -10.29
C ASN A 162 4.30 32.64 -8.80
N GLY A 163 3.43 32.06 -7.97
CA GLY A 163 3.73 31.76 -6.57
C GLY A 163 4.61 30.51 -6.42
N PRO A 164 5.17 30.29 -5.21
CA PRO A 164 6.05 29.16 -4.95
C PRO A 164 5.37 27.80 -5.20
N PHE A 165 4.10 27.63 -4.80
CA PHE A 165 3.35 26.41 -5.06
C PHE A 165 3.05 26.25 -6.56
N GLY A 166 2.69 27.34 -7.25
CA GLY A 166 2.48 27.34 -8.70
C GLY A 166 3.68 26.87 -9.50
N ARG A 167 4.88 27.34 -9.14
CA ARG A 167 6.14 26.88 -9.75
C ARG A 167 6.37 25.40 -9.47
N ARG A 168 6.10 24.94 -8.24
CA ARG A 168 6.23 23.54 -7.85
C ARG A 168 5.31 22.64 -8.66
N MET A 169 4.03 23.02 -8.83
CA MET A 169 3.08 22.30 -9.68
C MET A 169 3.51 22.22 -11.16
N GLY A 170 4.29 23.19 -11.65
CA GLY A 170 4.92 23.13 -12.97
C GLY A 170 5.94 21.99 -13.12
N LEU A 171 6.68 21.67 -12.05
CA LEU A 171 7.59 20.51 -12.01
C LEU A 171 6.81 19.20 -12.02
N HIS A 172 5.70 19.13 -11.28
CA HIS A 172 4.82 17.95 -11.23
C HIS A 172 4.30 17.59 -12.62
N ARG A 173 3.75 18.57 -13.34
CA ARG A 173 3.32 18.38 -14.73
C ARG A 173 4.46 17.87 -15.62
N SER A 174 5.66 18.40 -15.43
CA SER A 174 6.82 18.04 -16.25
C SER A 174 7.26 16.60 -15.99
N ALA A 175 7.34 16.20 -14.71
CA ALA A 175 7.69 14.85 -14.29
C ALA A 175 6.68 13.80 -14.81
N VAL A 176 5.38 14.06 -14.64
CA VAL A 176 4.32 13.15 -15.12
C VAL A 176 4.33 13.03 -16.64
N ASN A 177 4.45 14.15 -17.36
CA ASN A 177 4.51 14.14 -18.83
C ASN A 177 5.76 13.45 -19.37
N ALA A 178 6.91 13.61 -18.70
CA ALA A 178 8.16 12.96 -19.05
C ALA A 178 8.22 11.50 -18.58
N ARG A 179 7.30 11.07 -17.70
CA ARG A 179 7.31 9.76 -17.01
C ARG A 179 8.59 9.55 -16.21
N ASP A 180 9.09 10.64 -15.62
CA ASP A 180 10.37 10.70 -14.95
C ASP A 180 10.19 11.24 -13.52
N PRO A 181 10.23 10.35 -12.50
CA PRO A 181 10.09 10.75 -11.10
C PRO A 181 11.31 11.54 -10.58
N SER A 182 12.46 11.51 -11.27
CA SER A 182 13.70 12.11 -10.77
C SER A 182 13.58 13.62 -10.51
N LEU A 183 12.85 14.33 -11.38
CA LEU A 183 12.59 15.76 -11.24
C LEU A 183 11.85 16.11 -9.95
N LEU A 184 11.06 15.18 -9.41
CA LEU A 184 10.33 15.36 -8.16
C LEU A 184 11.18 14.95 -6.96
N THR A 185 11.93 13.84 -7.06
CA THR A 185 12.82 13.39 -5.99
C THR A 185 13.93 14.41 -5.71
N GLU A 186 14.45 15.10 -6.74
CA GLU A 186 15.48 16.13 -6.57
C GLU A 186 15.04 17.32 -5.72
N VAL A 187 13.75 17.63 -5.72
CA VAL A 187 13.18 18.77 -5.01
C VAL A 187 12.41 18.36 -3.75
N ALA A 188 12.30 17.06 -3.49
CA ALA A 188 11.48 16.47 -2.43
C ALA A 188 11.98 16.81 -1.03
N THR A 189 13.30 16.99 -0.87
CA THR A 189 13.96 17.27 0.41
C THR A 189 14.06 18.76 0.75
N THR A 190 13.48 19.62 -0.08
CA THR A 190 13.49 21.08 0.14
C THR A 190 12.07 21.61 0.29
N PRO A 191 11.75 22.34 1.38
CA PRO A 191 10.43 22.94 1.55
C PRO A 191 10.11 23.90 0.41
N VAL A 192 8.82 24.02 0.08
CA VAL A 192 8.33 24.92 -0.97
C VAL A 192 8.53 26.38 -0.56
N THR A 193 8.32 26.68 0.73
CA THR A 193 8.60 27.97 1.34
C THR A 193 8.87 27.78 2.83
N THR A 194 9.65 28.68 3.42
CA THR A 194 9.81 28.78 4.89
C THR A 194 9.32 30.14 5.37
N ARG A 195 8.92 30.21 6.65
CA ARG A 195 8.45 31.45 7.27
C ARG A 195 8.75 31.48 8.75
N THR A 196 9.23 32.61 9.26
CA THR A 196 9.37 32.82 10.69
C THR A 196 8.07 33.39 11.27
N GLU A 197 7.47 32.69 12.23
CA GLU A 197 6.33 33.17 13.03
C GLU A 197 6.75 33.41 14.48
N THR A 198 5.98 34.20 15.23
CA THR A 198 6.22 34.39 16.67
C THR A 198 5.19 33.63 17.48
N VAL A 199 5.63 32.55 18.15
CA VAL A 199 4.80 31.73 19.06
C VAL A 199 5.32 31.95 20.49
N ASP A 200 4.44 32.36 21.40
CA ASP A 200 4.81 32.65 22.80
C ASP A 200 6.06 33.54 22.96
N LYS A 201 6.16 34.58 22.11
CA LYS A 201 7.27 35.56 22.05
C LYS A 201 8.62 34.97 21.60
N LYS A 202 8.63 33.76 21.05
CA LYS A 202 9.82 33.16 20.44
C LYS A 202 9.64 33.08 18.92
N PRO A 203 10.67 33.42 18.12
CA PRO A 203 10.64 33.13 16.69
C PRO A 203 10.67 31.62 16.48
N VAL A 204 9.81 31.13 15.60
CA VAL A 204 9.74 29.73 15.17
C VAL A 204 9.76 29.73 13.65
N GLU A 205 10.69 29.01 13.05
CA GLU A 205 10.70 28.78 11.60
C GLU A 205 9.72 27.66 11.26
N LEU A 206 8.82 27.93 10.31
CA LEU A 206 7.86 27.01 9.78
C LEU A 206 8.27 26.65 8.35
N ALA A 207 8.51 25.36 8.11
CA ALA A 207 8.72 24.81 6.78
C ALA A 207 7.41 24.32 6.19
N PHE A 208 7.09 24.77 4.97
CA PHE A 208 5.90 24.34 4.24
C PHE A 208 6.31 23.43 3.09
N TRP A 209 5.93 22.16 3.20
CA TRP A 209 6.28 21.10 2.26
C TRP A 209 5.31 21.02 1.08
N ASP A 210 5.71 20.27 0.06
CA ASP A 210 4.92 20.08 -1.16
C ASP A 210 3.76 19.09 -0.93
N PRO A 211 2.51 19.56 -0.86
CA PRO A 211 1.36 18.72 -0.49
C PRO A 211 0.96 17.71 -1.57
N CYS A 212 1.49 17.83 -2.80
CA CYS A 212 1.11 16.96 -3.91
C CYS A 212 2.25 16.05 -4.38
N LEU A 213 3.42 16.12 -3.72
CA LEU A 213 4.65 15.44 -4.14
C LEU A 213 4.41 13.94 -4.35
N HIS A 214 3.90 13.25 -3.34
CA HIS A 214 3.65 11.81 -3.40
C HIS A 214 2.61 11.46 -4.46
N ARG A 215 1.57 12.30 -4.67
CA ARG A 215 0.60 12.04 -5.74
C ARG A 215 1.26 12.08 -7.12
N ALA A 216 2.08 13.10 -7.37
CA ALA A 216 2.75 13.25 -8.66
C ALA A 216 3.82 12.18 -8.89
N LEU A 217 4.51 11.74 -7.83
CA LEU A 217 5.40 10.58 -7.88
C LEU A 217 4.63 9.30 -8.24
N ALA A 218 3.49 9.05 -7.59
CA ALA A 218 2.63 7.92 -7.90
C ALA A 218 2.21 7.92 -9.38
N ASP A 219 1.72 9.05 -9.87
CA ASP A 219 1.29 9.21 -11.28
C ASP A 219 2.46 8.98 -12.26
N ALA A 220 3.65 9.53 -11.99
CA ALA A 220 4.84 9.33 -12.83
C ALA A 220 5.26 7.85 -12.88
N TRP A 221 5.25 7.15 -11.73
CA TRP A 221 5.56 5.72 -11.65
C TRP A 221 4.52 4.85 -12.35
N PHE A 222 3.23 5.13 -12.18
CA PHE A 222 2.17 4.41 -12.91
C PHE A 222 2.24 4.62 -14.41
N GLU A 223 2.49 5.84 -14.89
CA GLU A 223 2.69 6.10 -16.31
C GLU A 223 3.92 5.38 -16.87
N ARG A 224 4.98 5.26 -16.07
CA ARG A 224 6.19 4.52 -16.44
C ARG A 224 5.93 3.02 -16.51
N SER A 225 5.26 2.45 -15.51
CA SER A 225 4.82 1.04 -15.51
C SER A 225 3.96 0.75 -16.74
N SER A 226 2.95 1.59 -16.97
CA SER A 226 2.06 1.41 -18.11
C SER A 226 2.81 1.43 -19.45
N ALA A 227 3.73 2.38 -19.65
CA ALA A 227 4.49 2.50 -20.90
C ALA A 227 5.30 1.25 -21.26
N MET A 228 5.62 0.39 -20.28
CA MET A 228 6.39 -0.84 -20.49
C MET A 228 5.53 -2.02 -20.93
N VAL A 229 4.25 -2.04 -20.54
CA VAL A 229 3.37 -3.21 -20.72
C VAL A 229 2.12 -2.91 -21.56
N SER A 230 1.78 -1.64 -21.75
CA SER A 230 0.59 -1.22 -22.48
C SER A 230 0.77 0.19 -23.09
N ARG A 231 -0.26 0.65 -23.81
CA ARG A 231 -0.40 2.07 -24.21
C ARG A 231 -1.57 2.77 -23.52
N GLY A 232 -2.17 2.15 -22.50
CA GLY A 232 -3.25 2.76 -21.71
C GLY A 232 -2.69 3.77 -20.70
N PRO A 233 -3.41 4.84 -20.34
CA PRO A 233 -2.95 5.74 -19.29
C PRO A 233 -3.24 5.20 -17.88
N GLY A 234 -2.39 5.57 -16.92
CA GLY A 234 -2.60 5.38 -15.49
C GLY A 234 -2.46 3.94 -14.97
N TRP A 235 -2.73 3.78 -13.68
CA TRP A 235 -2.48 2.54 -12.93
C TRP A 235 -3.34 1.35 -13.38
N LYS A 236 -4.52 1.58 -13.96
CA LYS A 236 -5.39 0.49 -14.46
C LYS A 236 -4.78 -0.28 -15.62
N ALA A 237 -3.72 0.24 -16.24
CA ALA A 237 -2.90 -0.48 -17.19
C ALA A 237 -2.24 -1.75 -16.59
N VAL A 238 -2.22 -1.91 -15.26
CA VAL A 238 -1.81 -3.15 -14.57
C VAL A 238 -2.51 -4.40 -15.12
N GLY A 239 -3.74 -4.29 -15.64
CA GLY A 239 -4.44 -5.41 -16.29
C GLY A 239 -3.65 -5.98 -17.48
N ALA A 240 -2.88 -5.15 -18.18
CA ALA A 240 -1.99 -5.60 -19.25
C ALA A 240 -0.72 -6.32 -18.74
N MET A 241 -0.34 -6.13 -17.47
CA MET A 241 0.74 -6.90 -16.83
C MET A 241 0.26 -8.29 -16.42
N ALA A 242 -0.96 -8.37 -15.90
CA ALA A 242 -1.56 -9.61 -15.41
C ALA A 242 -2.35 -10.36 -16.50
N THR A 243 -1.87 -10.37 -17.75
CA THR A 243 -2.45 -11.20 -18.81
C THR A 243 -1.90 -12.62 -18.75
N GLU A 244 -2.64 -13.59 -19.32
CA GLU A 244 -2.14 -14.97 -19.46
C GLU A 244 -0.80 -15.03 -20.21
N ASP A 245 -0.61 -14.15 -21.21
CA ASP A 245 0.63 -14.06 -22.00
C ASP A 245 1.88 -13.73 -21.17
N ASN A 246 1.73 -12.97 -20.07
CA ASN A 246 2.85 -12.66 -19.19
C ASN A 246 3.08 -13.73 -18.11
N GLY A 247 2.15 -14.67 -17.96
CA GLY A 247 2.23 -15.81 -17.05
C GLY A 247 2.63 -15.43 -15.63
N LEU A 248 3.52 -16.24 -15.04
CA LEU A 248 4.03 -16.04 -13.67
C LEU A 248 4.64 -14.65 -13.43
N ALA A 249 5.27 -14.03 -14.43
CA ALA A 249 5.88 -12.70 -14.26
C ALA A 249 4.84 -11.61 -13.92
N GLY A 250 3.59 -11.78 -14.36
CA GLY A 250 2.51 -10.82 -14.11
C GLY A 250 1.87 -10.92 -12.72
N THR A 251 2.06 -12.04 -12.02
CA THR A 251 1.33 -12.37 -10.77
C THR A 251 2.25 -12.71 -9.60
N LEU A 252 3.51 -13.08 -9.86
CA LEU A 252 4.45 -13.49 -8.81
C LEU A 252 4.60 -12.40 -7.73
N PHE A 253 4.53 -12.84 -6.47
CA PHE A 253 4.61 -12.02 -5.26
C PHE A 253 3.57 -10.91 -5.13
N SER A 254 2.44 -11.00 -5.86
CA SER A 254 1.35 -10.02 -5.73
C SER A 254 0.27 -10.47 -4.75
N ALA A 255 -0.53 -9.50 -4.27
CA ALA A 255 -1.73 -9.74 -3.48
C ALA A 255 -2.87 -10.40 -4.27
N TRP A 256 -2.80 -10.43 -5.61
CA TRP A 256 -3.73 -11.17 -6.46
C TRP A 256 -3.12 -12.52 -6.86
N LEU A 257 -3.93 -13.56 -6.84
CA LEU A 257 -3.43 -14.91 -7.14
C LEU A 257 -3.40 -15.16 -8.65
N THR A 258 -4.37 -14.63 -9.38
CA THR A 258 -4.58 -14.90 -10.81
C THR A 258 -4.71 -13.64 -11.65
N SER A 259 -4.56 -13.79 -12.97
CA SER A 259 -4.93 -12.77 -13.95
C SER A 259 -6.43 -12.42 -13.88
N GLU A 260 -7.30 -13.41 -13.69
CA GLU A 260 -8.75 -13.21 -13.60
C GLU A 260 -9.12 -12.33 -12.40
N ASP A 261 -8.45 -12.50 -11.26
CA ASP A 261 -8.65 -11.66 -10.08
C ASP A 261 -8.43 -10.17 -10.44
N VAL A 262 -7.32 -9.87 -11.12
CA VAL A 262 -7.00 -8.50 -11.56
C VAL A 262 -8.09 -7.95 -12.47
N HIS A 263 -8.50 -8.70 -13.48
CA HIS A 263 -9.53 -8.25 -14.43
C HIS A 263 -10.88 -8.02 -13.74
N SER A 264 -11.26 -8.89 -12.81
CA SER A 264 -12.53 -8.78 -12.08
C SER A 264 -12.57 -7.53 -11.18
N GLU A 265 -11.44 -7.18 -10.58
CA GLU A 265 -11.35 -6.09 -9.61
C GLU A 265 -11.14 -4.72 -10.25
N LEU A 266 -10.40 -4.63 -11.36
CA LEU A 266 -10.12 -3.36 -12.04
C LEU A 266 -11.38 -2.58 -12.45
N ALA A 267 -12.49 -3.28 -12.65
CA ALA A 267 -13.78 -2.69 -12.97
C ALA A 267 -14.40 -1.90 -11.80
N VAL A 268 -14.12 -2.31 -10.56
CA VAL A 268 -14.81 -1.82 -9.35
C VAL A 268 -13.90 -1.05 -8.39
N LEU A 269 -12.60 -1.35 -8.40
CA LEU A 269 -11.64 -0.70 -7.50
C LEU A 269 -11.43 0.76 -7.86
N GLN A 270 -11.29 1.55 -6.79
CA GLN A 270 -11.02 2.98 -6.86
C GLN A 270 -9.53 3.28 -6.76
N ARG A 271 -8.73 2.34 -6.22
CA ARG A 271 -7.31 2.54 -5.93
C ARG A 271 -6.44 1.36 -6.39
N PRO A 272 -5.18 1.63 -6.74
CA PRO A 272 -4.24 0.60 -7.19
C PRO A 272 -3.87 -0.38 -6.08
N GLY A 273 -3.55 0.09 -4.87
CA GLY A 273 -3.10 -0.77 -3.77
C GLY A 273 -4.17 -1.71 -3.18
N GLU A 274 -5.44 -1.56 -3.57
CA GLU A 274 -6.54 -2.44 -3.14
C GLU A 274 -6.61 -3.73 -3.98
N LEU A 275 -5.83 -3.82 -5.05
CA LEU A 275 -5.84 -4.96 -5.98
C LEU A 275 -5.41 -6.25 -5.25
N GLY A 276 -6.21 -7.30 -5.38
CA GLY A 276 -6.07 -8.59 -4.69
C GLY A 276 -6.92 -8.70 -3.42
N ALA A 277 -7.30 -7.59 -2.79
CA ALA A 277 -8.01 -7.60 -1.51
C ALA A 277 -9.44 -8.18 -1.58
N LYS A 278 -10.05 -8.21 -2.77
CA LYS A 278 -11.44 -8.68 -2.98
C LYS A 278 -11.49 -9.91 -3.89
N SER A 279 -10.35 -10.58 -4.05
CA SER A 279 -10.10 -11.56 -5.11
C SER A 279 -11.08 -12.72 -5.01
N PRO A 280 -11.77 -13.10 -6.10
CA PRO A 280 -12.59 -14.31 -6.13
C PRO A 280 -11.79 -15.55 -5.73
N THR A 281 -10.51 -15.62 -6.08
CA THR A 281 -9.63 -16.72 -5.71
C THR A 281 -9.32 -16.71 -4.22
N ALA A 282 -9.03 -15.56 -3.61
CA ALA A 282 -8.79 -15.45 -2.17
C ALA A 282 -9.99 -15.92 -1.34
N ARG A 283 -11.23 -15.68 -1.80
CA ARG A 283 -12.45 -16.18 -1.12
C ARG A 283 -12.52 -17.70 -1.01
N LYS A 284 -11.81 -18.44 -1.87
CA LYS A 284 -11.69 -19.91 -1.74
C LYS A 284 -10.90 -20.32 -0.48
N LEU A 285 -10.12 -19.41 0.09
CA LEU A 285 -9.44 -19.57 1.38
C LEU A 285 -10.35 -19.26 2.58
N GLY A 286 -11.61 -18.87 2.35
CA GLY A 286 -12.61 -18.59 3.38
C GLY A 286 -12.74 -17.11 3.76
N VAL A 287 -11.79 -16.26 3.34
CA VAL A 287 -11.83 -14.81 3.66
C VAL A 287 -12.96 -14.09 2.93
N GLY A 288 -13.42 -12.98 3.53
CA GLY A 288 -14.44 -12.13 2.95
C GLY A 288 -13.93 -11.32 1.76
N GLY A 289 -14.85 -10.88 0.90
CA GLY A 289 -14.56 -9.90 -0.16
C GLY A 289 -15.33 -8.59 0.00
N GLY A 290 -16.10 -8.44 1.08
CA GLY A 290 -16.99 -7.32 1.36
C GLY A 290 -16.38 -6.29 2.32
N ALA A 291 -17.15 -5.25 2.65
CA ALA A 291 -16.83 -4.35 3.75
C ALA A 291 -16.92 -5.10 5.09
N PHE A 292 -16.16 -4.66 6.10
CA PHE A 292 -16.33 -5.21 7.45
C PHE A 292 -17.62 -4.72 8.08
N PRO A 293 -18.23 -5.49 9.02
CA PRO A 293 -19.49 -5.11 9.65
C PRO A 293 -19.39 -3.83 10.50
N SER A 294 -18.23 -3.60 11.14
CA SER A 294 -17.94 -2.44 11.99
C SER A 294 -16.41 -2.23 12.09
N ASP A 295 -16.00 -1.11 12.67
CA ASP A 295 -14.61 -0.79 12.99
C ASP A 295 -14.16 -1.42 14.33
N GLU A 296 -14.53 -2.67 14.57
CA GLU A 296 -14.12 -3.41 15.77
C GLU A 296 -12.92 -4.30 15.46
N ALA A 297 -11.85 -4.17 16.26
CA ALA A 297 -10.61 -4.92 16.12
C ALA A 297 -10.81 -6.44 15.98
N ASP A 298 -11.85 -7.00 16.62
CA ASP A 298 -12.13 -8.43 16.57
C ASP A 298 -12.54 -8.91 15.17
N HIS A 299 -13.13 -8.06 14.33
CA HIS A 299 -13.40 -8.41 12.93
C HIS A 299 -12.11 -8.55 12.11
N GLY A 300 -11.10 -7.72 12.37
CA GLY A 300 -9.77 -7.87 11.79
C GLY A 300 -9.12 -9.19 12.21
N LYS A 301 -9.17 -9.53 13.50
CA LYS A 301 -8.62 -10.80 14.02
C LYS A 301 -9.33 -12.03 13.47
N GLU A 302 -10.66 -11.96 13.33
CA GLU A 302 -11.44 -13.04 12.73
C GLU A 302 -11.02 -13.29 11.28
N GLU A 303 -10.87 -12.23 10.48
CA GLU A 303 -10.46 -12.36 9.08
C GLU A 303 -9.03 -12.92 8.94
N VAL A 304 -8.10 -12.49 9.80
CA VAL A 304 -6.74 -13.06 9.88
C VAL A 304 -6.79 -14.55 10.22
N SER A 305 -7.55 -14.93 11.24
CA SER A 305 -7.70 -16.34 11.66
C SER A 305 -8.24 -17.22 10.53
N VAL A 306 -9.23 -16.72 9.78
CA VAL A 306 -9.80 -17.41 8.61
C VAL A 306 -8.78 -17.55 7.49
N LEU A 307 -8.05 -16.47 7.16
CA LEU A 307 -6.97 -16.50 6.18
C LEU A 307 -5.92 -17.55 6.55
N ASP A 308 -5.45 -17.53 7.80
CA ASP A 308 -4.39 -18.41 8.28
C ASP A 308 -4.81 -19.87 8.26
N ALA A 309 -6.06 -20.17 8.63
CA ALA A 309 -6.61 -21.52 8.50
C ALA A 309 -6.63 -21.99 7.04
N GLY A 310 -7.04 -21.12 6.10
CA GLY A 310 -7.06 -21.40 4.66
C GLY A 310 -5.65 -21.61 4.09
N LEU A 311 -4.69 -20.76 4.45
CA LEU A 311 -3.30 -20.86 4.02
C LEU A 311 -2.61 -22.10 4.58
N ASN A 312 -2.82 -22.44 5.85
CA ASN A 312 -2.29 -23.66 6.46
C ASN A 312 -2.83 -24.93 5.79
N ALA A 313 -4.12 -24.96 5.46
CA ALA A 313 -4.71 -26.07 4.71
C ALA A 313 -4.11 -26.17 3.30
N TRP A 314 -3.84 -25.03 2.65
CA TRP A 314 -3.22 -24.99 1.34
C TRP A 314 -1.76 -25.46 1.36
N ASP A 315 -0.96 -25.02 2.34
CA ASP A 315 0.42 -25.48 2.53
C ASP A 315 0.48 -27.00 2.75
N ALA A 316 -0.37 -27.51 3.65
CA ALA A 316 -0.47 -28.94 3.91
C ALA A 316 -0.80 -29.74 2.65
N ARG A 317 -1.64 -29.20 1.76
CA ARG A 317 -1.96 -29.82 0.47
C ARG A 317 -0.77 -29.78 -0.49
N ILE A 318 -0.08 -28.65 -0.62
CA ILE A 318 1.13 -28.53 -1.45
C ILE A 318 2.17 -29.56 -0.99
N ALA A 319 2.38 -29.70 0.31
CA ALA A 319 3.31 -30.67 0.87
C ALA A 319 2.93 -32.14 0.57
N GLN A 320 1.65 -32.45 0.39
CA GLN A 320 1.15 -33.80 0.12
C GLN A 320 1.08 -34.13 -1.38
N GLU A 321 0.73 -33.16 -2.22
CA GLU A 321 0.30 -33.41 -3.60
C GLU A 321 1.27 -32.88 -4.67
N ALA A 322 2.07 -31.86 -4.35
CA ALA A 322 2.99 -31.27 -5.31
C ALA A 322 4.30 -32.07 -5.43
N PRO A 323 5.01 -31.98 -6.58
CA PRO A 323 6.37 -32.50 -6.70
C PRO A 323 7.29 -31.96 -5.57
N PRO A 324 8.20 -32.79 -5.00
CA PRO A 324 9.07 -32.36 -3.89
C PRO A 324 9.88 -31.10 -4.17
N GLU A 325 10.39 -30.94 -5.40
CA GLU A 325 11.13 -29.74 -5.82
C GLU A 325 10.27 -28.47 -5.80
N GLY A 326 9.01 -28.54 -6.21
CA GLY A 326 8.11 -27.40 -6.21
C GLY A 326 7.62 -27.04 -4.82
N ALA A 327 7.33 -28.05 -3.98
CA ALA A 327 7.03 -27.81 -2.57
C ALA A 327 8.22 -27.19 -1.81
N ALA A 328 9.46 -27.59 -2.15
CA ALA A 328 10.66 -26.97 -1.63
C ALA A 328 10.82 -25.52 -2.10
N LEU A 329 10.58 -25.25 -3.39
CA LEU A 329 10.63 -23.90 -3.96
C LEU A 329 9.63 -22.94 -3.29
N VAL A 330 8.39 -23.37 -3.08
CA VAL A 330 7.37 -22.56 -2.37
C VAL A 330 7.84 -22.16 -0.97
N ARG A 331 8.47 -23.09 -0.24
CA ARG A 331 9.02 -22.83 1.10
C ARG A 331 10.26 -21.94 1.05
N GLU A 332 11.18 -22.19 0.12
CA GLU A 332 12.39 -21.39 -0.07
C GLU A 332 12.06 -19.93 -0.37
N LEU A 333 11.08 -19.69 -1.23
CA LEU A 333 10.64 -18.35 -1.58
C LEU A 333 9.76 -17.70 -0.49
N GLY A 334 9.31 -18.45 0.51
CA GLY A 334 8.34 -17.98 1.50
C GLY A 334 7.01 -17.57 0.85
N ALA A 335 6.58 -18.24 -0.21
CA ALA A 335 5.52 -17.75 -1.09
C ALA A 335 4.16 -17.56 -0.38
N ILE A 336 3.82 -18.43 0.57
CA ILE A 336 2.58 -18.33 1.37
C ILE A 336 2.65 -17.14 2.34
N ALA A 337 3.76 -17.01 3.07
CA ALA A 337 4.03 -15.86 3.96
C ALA A 337 3.98 -14.53 3.19
N ARG A 338 4.62 -14.49 2.02
CA ARG A 338 4.60 -13.32 1.13
C ARG A 338 3.17 -12.97 0.70
N PHE A 339 2.40 -13.93 0.19
CA PHE A 339 1.02 -13.67 -0.20
C PHE A 339 0.16 -13.19 0.97
N ARG A 340 0.33 -13.80 2.16
CA ARG A 340 -0.38 -13.39 3.38
C ARG A 340 -0.13 -11.91 3.69
N GLN A 341 1.13 -11.48 3.74
CA GLN A 341 1.50 -10.09 4.01
C GLN A 341 0.87 -9.14 2.97
N GLU A 342 1.07 -9.42 1.68
CA GLU A 342 0.55 -8.60 0.58
C GLU A 342 -0.98 -8.46 0.62
N TRP A 343 -1.66 -9.57 0.88
CA TRP A 343 -3.11 -9.59 0.98
C TRP A 343 -3.60 -8.79 2.19
N LEU A 344 -2.97 -8.93 3.36
CA LEU A 344 -3.32 -8.18 4.57
C LEU A 344 -3.14 -6.67 4.37
N ILE A 345 -2.05 -6.23 3.72
CA ILE A 345 -1.83 -4.81 3.40
C ILE A 345 -2.91 -4.31 2.43
N ALA A 346 -3.19 -5.05 1.35
CA ALA A 346 -4.24 -4.69 0.40
C ALA A 346 -5.63 -4.63 1.07
N ARG A 347 -5.89 -5.55 1.99
CA ARG A 347 -7.14 -5.61 2.77
C ARG A 347 -7.26 -4.45 3.76
N ALA A 348 -6.18 -4.07 4.43
CA ALA A 348 -6.14 -2.90 5.30
C ALA A 348 -6.45 -1.60 4.55
N ARG A 349 -5.98 -1.47 3.30
CA ARG A 349 -6.37 -0.32 2.44
C ARG A 349 -7.86 -0.27 2.17
N VAL A 350 -8.52 -1.41 2.00
CA VAL A 350 -9.98 -1.48 1.86
C VAL A 350 -10.66 -1.01 3.16
N ALA A 351 -10.21 -1.50 4.32
CA ALA A 351 -10.73 -1.04 5.62
C ALA A 351 -10.57 0.49 5.80
N LEU A 352 -9.41 1.06 5.44
CA LEU A 352 -9.20 2.51 5.47
C LEU A 352 -10.03 3.29 4.43
N ALA A 353 -10.43 2.66 3.33
CA ALA A 353 -11.36 3.25 2.37
C ALA A 353 -12.80 3.25 2.91
N ASP A 354 -13.15 2.25 3.72
CA ASP A 354 -14.45 2.08 4.38
C ASP A 354 -14.53 2.77 5.75
N ASP A 355 -13.54 3.61 6.10
CA ASP A 355 -13.42 4.34 7.37
C ASP A 355 -13.37 3.43 8.62
N GLN A 356 -12.60 2.34 8.52
CA GLN A 356 -12.40 1.34 9.57
C GLN A 356 -10.91 1.25 9.98
N PRO A 357 -10.36 2.30 10.63
CA PRO A 357 -8.95 2.37 10.96
C PRO A 357 -8.48 1.35 12.00
N HIS A 358 -9.30 0.95 12.98
CA HIS A 358 -8.88 -0.05 13.98
C HIS A 358 -8.78 -1.44 13.35
N VAL A 359 -9.66 -1.78 12.40
CA VAL A 359 -9.55 -3.03 11.63
C VAL A 359 -8.28 -3.02 10.79
N ALA A 360 -7.99 -1.92 10.10
CA ALA A 360 -6.76 -1.78 9.31
C ALA A 360 -5.49 -1.95 10.17
N GLU A 361 -5.46 -1.34 11.34
CA GLU A 361 -4.33 -1.45 12.29
C GLU A 361 -4.05 -2.91 12.65
N ILE A 362 -5.07 -3.67 13.05
CA ILE A 362 -4.92 -5.10 13.37
C ILE A 362 -4.39 -5.92 12.18
N LEU A 363 -4.91 -5.69 10.98
CA LEU A 363 -4.45 -6.41 9.78
C LEU A 363 -2.95 -6.14 9.51
N LEU A 364 -2.50 -4.90 9.70
CA LEU A 364 -1.13 -4.46 9.44
C LEU A 364 -0.16 -4.93 10.53
N GLU A 365 -0.58 -4.95 11.79
CA GLU A 365 0.19 -5.56 12.87
C GLU A 365 0.44 -7.05 12.58
N GLN A 366 -0.60 -7.77 12.16
CA GLN A 366 -0.48 -9.19 11.79
C GLN A 366 0.37 -9.41 10.52
N ALA A 367 0.40 -8.44 9.60
CA ALA A 367 1.28 -8.47 8.42
C ALA A 367 2.76 -8.22 8.79
N ARG A 368 3.04 -7.52 9.90
CA ARG A 368 4.39 -7.19 10.38
C ARG A 368 5.08 -8.37 11.07
N GLU A 369 4.32 -9.25 11.73
CA GLU A 369 4.87 -10.40 12.48
C GLU A 369 5.65 -11.41 11.61
N GLU A 370 5.50 -11.39 10.29
CA GLU A 370 6.10 -12.33 9.33
C GLU A 370 7.57 -12.02 8.93
N GLY A 371 8.15 -10.90 9.40
CA GLY A 371 9.37 -10.34 8.82
C GLY A 371 10.70 -11.04 9.18
N ALA A 372 11.14 -12.02 8.40
CA ALA A 372 12.55 -12.50 8.39
C ALA A 372 13.40 -11.92 7.23
N GLU A 373 12.77 -11.43 6.15
CA GLU A 373 13.46 -10.87 4.97
C GLU A 373 12.75 -9.61 4.46
N GLY A 374 13.18 -8.43 4.93
CA GLY A 374 12.72 -7.12 4.45
C GLY A 374 11.27 -6.75 4.84
N GLN A 375 11.08 -5.55 5.39
CA GLN A 375 9.74 -5.02 5.65
C GLN A 375 9.22 -4.31 4.41
N ASP A 376 8.00 -4.64 3.99
CA ASP A 376 7.33 -3.93 2.88
C ASP A 376 7.19 -2.45 3.24
N PRO A 377 7.77 -1.51 2.47
CA PRO A 377 7.60 -0.08 2.72
C PRO A 377 6.13 0.38 2.74
N ALA A 378 5.27 -0.32 1.98
CA ALA A 378 3.86 -0.01 1.94
C ALA A 378 3.15 -0.34 3.26
N LEU A 379 3.64 -1.35 4.00
CA LEU A 379 3.10 -1.69 5.32
C LEU A 379 3.18 -0.50 6.27
N ASP A 380 4.36 0.14 6.36
CA ASP A 380 4.56 1.24 7.30
C ASP A 380 3.82 2.51 6.88
N ALA A 381 3.72 2.78 5.58
CA ALA A 381 2.93 3.91 5.07
C ALA A 381 1.43 3.76 5.40
N VAL A 382 0.86 2.57 5.20
CA VAL A 382 -0.55 2.29 5.48
C VAL A 382 -0.81 2.20 6.99
N LEU A 383 0.14 1.67 7.77
CA LEU A 383 0.02 1.61 9.23
C LEU A 383 0.04 3.01 9.85
N ALA A 384 0.92 3.89 9.36
CA ALA A 384 0.91 5.28 9.79
C ALA A 384 -0.44 5.99 9.48
N ASP A 385 -1.09 5.69 8.35
CA ASP A 385 -2.43 6.22 8.04
C ASP A 385 -3.46 5.72 9.07
N ALA A 386 -3.47 4.42 9.36
CA ALA A 386 -4.36 3.85 10.39
C ALA A 386 -4.13 4.49 11.77
N MET A 387 -2.87 4.58 12.21
CA MET A 387 -2.48 5.16 13.50
C MET A 387 -2.86 6.63 13.63
N ILE A 388 -2.72 7.42 12.57
CA ILE A 388 -3.15 8.83 12.60
C ILE A 388 -4.67 8.96 12.75
N ARG A 389 -5.44 8.05 12.17
CA ARG A 389 -6.90 8.03 12.31
C ARG A 389 -7.36 7.51 13.67
N THR A 390 -6.58 6.64 14.32
CA THR A 390 -6.83 6.18 15.70
C THR A 390 -6.23 7.11 16.77
N GLY A 391 -5.50 8.17 16.36
CA GLY A 391 -4.91 9.17 17.27
C GLY A 391 -3.54 8.81 17.84
N GLN A 392 -2.90 7.76 17.32
CA GLN A 392 -1.59 7.25 17.72
C GLN A 392 -0.45 7.95 16.96
N ILE A 393 -0.30 9.26 17.16
CA ILE A 393 0.62 10.09 16.36
C ILE A 393 2.09 9.69 16.55
N ARG A 394 2.48 9.29 17.76
CA ARG A 394 3.86 8.93 18.08
C ARG A 394 4.27 7.65 17.35
N GLU A 395 3.41 6.66 17.40
CA GLU A 395 3.55 5.38 16.74
C GLU A 395 3.56 5.54 15.21
N ALA A 396 2.73 6.46 14.69
CA ALA A 396 2.75 6.82 13.27
C ALA A 396 4.10 7.42 12.84
N MET A 397 4.72 8.29 13.64
CA MET A 397 6.05 8.82 13.34
C MET A 397 7.12 7.73 13.34
N GLU A 398 7.09 6.82 14.31
CA GLU A 398 8.02 5.70 14.38
C GLU A 398 7.92 4.80 13.14
N ALA A 399 6.70 4.51 12.67
CA ALA A 399 6.49 3.77 11.43
C ALA A 399 7.12 4.49 10.21
N LEU A 400 6.95 5.81 10.10
CA LEU A 400 7.52 6.58 8.98
C LEU A 400 9.05 6.70 9.04
N SER A 401 9.64 6.71 10.24
CA SER A 401 11.10 6.77 10.41
C SER A 401 11.80 5.56 9.78
N GLY A 402 11.15 4.39 9.75
CA GLY A 402 11.65 3.21 9.04
C GLY A 402 11.77 3.38 7.53
N LEU A 403 11.01 4.31 6.94
CA LEU A 403 10.94 4.53 5.50
C LEU A 403 11.97 5.53 4.97
N GLU A 404 12.51 6.42 5.82
CA GLU A 404 13.32 7.57 5.37
C GLU A 404 14.56 7.18 4.56
N ALA A 405 15.19 6.06 4.92
CA ALA A 405 16.39 5.60 4.22
C ALA A 405 16.09 5.18 2.77
N ALA A 406 14.92 4.60 2.53
CA ALA A 406 14.50 4.11 1.22
C ALA A 406 13.73 5.17 0.41
N PHE A 407 13.00 6.07 1.09
CA PHE A 407 12.15 7.11 0.51
C PHE A 407 12.38 8.47 1.18
N PRO A 408 13.51 9.14 0.91
CA PRO A 408 13.85 10.43 1.54
C PRO A 408 12.79 11.53 1.36
N GLU A 409 11.98 11.43 0.31
CA GLU A 409 10.84 12.30 0.02
C GLU A 409 9.75 12.29 1.12
N ILE A 410 9.75 11.31 2.01
CA ILE A 410 8.81 11.25 3.14
C ILE A 410 9.07 12.31 4.21
N LEU A 411 10.26 12.94 4.18
CA LEU A 411 10.70 13.95 5.15
C LEU A 411 9.64 15.03 5.38
N GLY A 412 9.02 15.53 4.31
CA GLY A 412 7.99 16.57 4.41
C GLY A 412 6.73 16.09 5.14
N THR A 413 6.32 14.84 4.91
CA THR A 413 5.18 14.24 5.61
C THR A 413 5.51 14.03 7.10
N ARG A 414 6.72 13.54 7.44
CA ARG A 414 7.14 13.38 8.85
C ARG A 414 7.21 14.71 9.59
N GLN A 415 7.81 15.74 8.99
CA GLN A 415 7.86 17.06 9.63
C GLN A 415 6.46 17.68 9.83
N THR A 416 5.55 17.44 8.89
CA THR A 416 4.14 17.87 9.04
C THR A 416 3.47 17.13 10.21
N LEU A 417 3.77 15.84 10.38
CA LEU A 417 3.27 15.03 11.49
C LEU A 417 3.88 15.45 12.84
N ALA A 418 5.17 15.77 12.89
CA ALA A 418 5.82 16.32 14.08
C ALA A 418 5.19 17.67 14.49
N ALA A 419 4.88 18.54 13.52
CA ALA A 419 4.16 19.78 13.80
C ALA A 419 2.75 19.54 14.37
N LEU A 420 2.05 18.51 13.88
CA LEU A 420 0.76 18.09 14.42
C LEU A 420 0.91 17.58 15.87
N ALA A 421 1.90 16.74 16.14
CA ALA A 421 2.19 16.20 17.47
C ALA A 421 2.41 17.32 18.50
N VAL A 422 3.26 18.30 18.16
CA VAL A 422 3.51 19.50 18.97
C VAL A 422 2.21 20.26 19.24
N LEU A 423 1.37 20.45 18.21
CA LEU A 423 0.10 21.13 18.37
C LEU A 423 -0.90 20.34 19.21
N GLN A 424 -0.84 19.01 19.25
CA GLN A 424 -1.69 18.21 20.12
C GLN A 424 -1.13 18.06 21.54
N GLY A 425 0.05 18.61 21.82
CA GLY A 425 0.70 18.49 23.13
C GLY A 425 1.26 17.09 23.39
N VAL A 426 1.54 16.34 22.32
CA VAL A 426 2.26 15.07 22.39
C VAL A 426 3.72 15.40 22.68
N ASP A 427 4.23 14.87 23.80
CA ASP A 427 5.62 15.09 24.20
C ASP A 427 6.56 14.22 23.35
N LEU A 428 7.44 14.87 22.57
CA LEU A 428 8.44 14.21 21.72
C LEU A 428 9.82 14.12 22.39
N THR A 429 9.93 14.42 23.69
CA THR A 429 11.22 14.68 24.35
C THR A 429 12.14 13.48 24.60
N GLU A 430 11.83 12.30 24.10
CA GLU A 430 12.76 11.15 24.11
C GLU A 430 13.23 10.81 22.69
N GLY A 431 14.07 11.65 22.08
CA GLY A 431 14.97 11.22 20.99
C GLY A 431 15.18 12.16 19.79
N GLU A 432 14.31 13.15 19.54
CA GLU A 432 14.31 13.88 18.25
C GLU A 432 14.44 15.40 18.38
N ALA A 433 15.22 15.88 19.36
CA ALA A 433 15.64 17.28 19.38
C ALA A 433 16.90 17.48 18.51
N GLU A 434 16.77 17.30 17.19
CA GLU A 434 17.55 18.13 16.26
C GLU A 434 16.65 19.31 15.87
N GLU A 435 17.16 20.52 16.11
CA GLU A 435 16.47 21.79 15.93
C GLU A 435 15.83 21.93 14.53
N PRO A 436 14.68 22.64 14.43
CA PRO A 436 13.95 22.82 13.16
C PRO A 436 14.75 23.50 12.06
#